data_AF-A0A7R9HN75-F1
#
_entry.id   AF-A0A7R9HN75-F1
#
_cell.length_a   1.000
_cell.length_b   1.000
_cell.length_c   1.000
_cell.angle_alpha   90.00
_cell.angle_beta   90.00
_cell.angle_gamma   90.00
#
_symmetry.space_group_name_H-M   'P 1'
#
loop_
_entity.id
_entity.type
_entity.pdbx_description
1 polymer ?
#
loop_
_entity_poly.entity_id
_entity_poly.type
_entity_poly.pdbx_seq_one_letter_code
_entity_poly.pdbx_strand_id
1 'polypeptide(L)'
;MILLNFYHLNPRLWSETHVAHWLYWAIREFSLEGVPLNQFHMRGKDICAMGKEAFLARAPPFMGDILWEHLEILQKVGALRLATLVSGAENDVTSPPTPSRDNTWGHRGW
;
A
#
# COMPACT_ATOMS: atom_id res chain seq x y z
N MET A 1 11.69 -10.23 17.50
CA MET A 1 12.33 -9.27 16.56
C MET A 1 11.82 -9.34 15.10
N ILE A 2 10.84 -10.18 14.73
CA ILE A 2 10.28 -10.21 13.35
C ILE A 2 9.00 -9.37 13.22
N LEU A 3 8.29 -9.13 14.33
CA LEU A 3 7.03 -8.37 14.40
C LEU A 3 7.16 -6.91 13.95
N LEU A 4 8.28 -6.24 14.22
CA LEU A 4 8.44 -4.81 13.90
C LEU A 4 8.72 -4.53 12.42
N ASN A 5 9.26 -5.48 11.65
CA ASN A 5 9.57 -5.23 10.23
C ASN A 5 8.32 -5.29 9.35
N PHE A 6 7.38 -6.19 9.61
CA PHE A 6 6.16 -6.32 8.81
C PHE A 6 5.15 -5.20 9.05
N TYR A 7 5.04 -4.69 10.29
CA TYR A 7 4.13 -3.58 10.62
C TYR A 7 4.47 -2.27 9.91
N HIS A 8 5.70 -2.11 9.40
CA HIS A 8 6.12 -0.90 8.70
C HIS A 8 6.06 -0.99 7.16
N LEU A 9 5.82 -2.18 6.59
CA LEU A 9 5.81 -2.41 5.15
C LEU A 9 4.39 -2.30 4.60
N ASN A 10 4.14 -1.28 3.78
CA ASN A 10 2.88 -1.09 3.07
C ASN A 10 2.46 -2.39 2.34
N PRO A 11 1.26 -2.94 2.58
CA PRO A 11 0.83 -4.20 1.96
C PRO A 11 0.78 -4.11 0.43
N ARG A 12 0.58 -2.92 -0.15
CA ARG A 12 0.69 -2.72 -1.61
C ARG A 12 2.10 -2.97 -2.18
N LEU A 13 3.15 -2.85 -1.37
CA LEU A 13 4.54 -3.05 -1.76
C LEU A 13 5.04 -4.48 -1.46
N TRP A 14 4.18 -5.34 -0.91
CA TRP A 14 4.60 -6.70 -0.62
C TRP A 14 4.88 -7.49 -1.90
N SER A 15 5.96 -8.26 -1.86
CA SER A 15 6.22 -9.32 -2.83
C SER A 15 5.50 -10.61 -2.41
N GLU A 16 5.49 -11.62 -3.27
CA GLU A 16 4.92 -12.93 -2.98
C GLU A 16 5.50 -13.55 -1.69
N THR A 17 6.81 -13.41 -1.48
CA THR A 17 7.48 -13.88 -0.25
C THR A 17 6.99 -13.13 0.99
N HIS A 18 6.77 -11.81 0.89
CA HIS A 18 6.25 -11.02 2.00
C HIS A 18 4.83 -11.43 2.37
N VAL A 19 3.96 -11.67 1.37
CA VAL A 19 2.60 -12.20 1.58
C VAL A 19 2.66 -13.55 2.28
N ALA A 20 3.52 -14.47 1.82
CA ALA A 20 3.69 -15.78 2.43
C ALA A 20 4.18 -15.70 3.88
N HIS A 21 5.15 -14.83 4.18
CA HIS A 21 5.63 -14.61 5.55
C HIS A 21 4.55 -14.03 6.46
N TRP A 22 3.77 -13.04 5.98
CA TRP A 22 2.65 -12.48 6.74
C TRP A 22 1.60 -13.56 7.04
N LEU A 23 1.22 -14.37 6.05
CA LEU A 23 0.29 -15.48 6.25
C LEU A 23 0.83 -16.51 7.26
N TYR A 24 2.09 -16.91 7.14
CA TYR A 24 2.70 -17.86 8.06
C TYR A 24 2.72 -17.35 9.50
N TRP A 25 3.02 -16.06 9.68
CA TRP A 25 2.94 -15.43 10.99
C TRP A 25 1.50 -15.40 11.50
N ALA A 26 0.54 -14.95 10.70
CA ALA A 26 -0.87 -14.86 11.11
C ALA A 26 -1.44 -16.24 11.46
N ILE A 27 -1.12 -17.27 10.68
CA ILE A 27 -1.50 -18.65 10.98
C ILE A 27 -0.96 -19.10 12.35
N ARG A 28 0.29 -18.77 12.66
CA ARG A 28 0.88 -19.14 13.96
C ARG A 28 0.32 -18.33 15.12
N GLU A 29 0.10 -17.03 14.92
CA GLU A 29 -0.40 -16.13 15.97
C GLU A 29 -1.86 -16.45 16.32
N PHE A 30 -2.69 -16.69 15.30
CA PHE A 30 -4.12 -16.97 15.45
C PHE A 30 -4.43 -18.48 15.48
N SER A 31 -3.42 -19.35 15.46
CA SER A 31 -3.57 -20.82 15.41
C SER A 31 -4.48 -21.32 14.27
N LEU A 32 -4.35 -20.73 13.07
CA LEU A 32 -5.16 -21.03 11.88
C LEU A 32 -4.59 -22.22 11.09
N GLU A 33 -4.58 -23.40 11.71
CA GLU A 33 -4.11 -24.61 11.06
C GLU A 33 -4.99 -24.97 9.84
N GLY A 34 -4.36 -25.17 8.68
CA GLY A 34 -5.04 -25.59 7.45
C GLY A 34 -5.34 -24.49 6.42
N VAL A 35 -4.90 -23.24 6.63
CA VAL A 35 -5.01 -22.21 5.59
C VAL A 35 -4.11 -22.56 4.39
N PRO A 36 -4.66 -22.64 3.16
CA PRO A 36 -3.90 -23.05 2.00
C PRO A 36 -3.03 -21.89 1.47
N LEU A 37 -1.78 -21.81 1.93
CA LEU A 37 -0.79 -20.79 1.51
C LEU A 37 -0.66 -20.68 -0.01
N ASN A 38 -0.82 -21.80 -0.73
CA ASN A 38 -0.73 -21.84 -2.18
C ASN A 38 -1.83 -21.00 -2.88
N GLN A 39 -2.97 -20.77 -2.23
CA GLN A 39 -4.05 -19.94 -2.79
C GLN A 39 -3.74 -18.43 -2.71
N PHE A 40 -2.75 -18.05 -1.91
CA PHE A 40 -2.30 -16.69 -1.67
C PHE A 40 -0.95 -16.38 -2.32
N HIS A 41 -0.53 -17.19 -3.31
CA HIS A 41 0.69 -16.96 -4.08
C HIS A 41 0.49 -15.80 -5.07
N MET A 42 0.51 -14.58 -4.53
CA MET A 42 0.31 -13.34 -5.27
C MET A 42 1.06 -12.19 -4.59
N ARG A 43 1.18 -11.05 -5.28
CA ARG A 43 1.83 -9.87 -4.71
C ARG A 43 0.88 -9.10 -3.81
N GLY A 44 1.45 -8.25 -2.98
CA GLY A 44 0.77 -7.31 -2.10
C GLY A 44 -0.29 -6.44 -2.77
N LYS A 45 0.02 -5.92 -3.95
CA LYS A 45 -0.96 -5.15 -4.74
C LYS A 45 -2.15 -6.00 -5.20
N ASP A 46 -1.93 -7.28 -5.48
CA ASP A 46 -2.95 -8.18 -6.02
C ASP A 46 -3.90 -8.62 -4.88
N ILE A 47 -3.36 -8.92 -3.68
CA ILE A 47 -4.14 -9.22 -2.48
C ILE A 47 -4.88 -7.99 -1.93
N CYS A 48 -4.32 -6.78 -2.04
CA CYS A 48 -5.03 -5.55 -1.67
C CYS A 48 -6.11 -5.14 -2.70
N ALA A 49 -5.91 -5.46 -3.98
CA ALA A 49 -6.91 -5.24 -5.02
C ALA A 49 -8.04 -6.27 -4.96
N MET A 50 -7.75 -7.45 -4.40
CA MET A 50 -8.75 -8.48 -4.12
C MET A 50 -9.72 -7.98 -3.05
N GLY A 51 -11.02 -8.00 -3.34
CA GLY A 51 -12.04 -7.66 -2.35
C GLY A 51 -12.22 -8.75 -1.29
N LYS A 52 -12.87 -8.38 -0.18
CA LYS A 52 -13.15 -9.28 0.95
C LYS A 52 -13.77 -10.62 0.50
N GLU A 53 -14.79 -10.56 -0.36
CA GLU A 53 -15.47 -11.76 -0.85
C GLU A 53 -14.54 -12.73 -1.59
N ALA A 54 -13.67 -12.21 -2.45
CA ALA A 54 -12.73 -13.03 -3.22
C ALA A 54 -11.62 -13.62 -2.32
N PHE A 55 -11.25 -12.91 -1.26
CA PHE A 55 -10.31 -13.41 -0.25
C PHE A 55 -10.96 -14.52 0.60
N LEU A 56 -12.18 -14.29 1.08
CA LEU A 56 -12.96 -15.27 1.85
C LEU A 56 -13.29 -16.52 1.05
N ALA A 57 -13.49 -16.43 -0.27
CA ALA A 57 -13.72 -17.58 -1.13
C ALA A 57 -12.50 -18.53 -1.22
N ARG A 58 -11.29 -18.01 -0.94
CA ARG A 58 -10.03 -18.77 -0.96
C ARG A 58 -9.63 -19.29 0.42
N ALA A 59 -10.02 -18.57 1.47
CA ALA A 59 -9.75 -18.98 2.85
C ALA A 59 -10.85 -19.90 3.39
N PRO A 60 -10.54 -20.77 4.36
CA PRO A 60 -11.58 -21.45 5.12
C PRO A 60 -12.50 -20.44 5.85
N PRO A 61 -13.79 -20.78 6.03
CA PRO A 61 -14.72 -19.95 6.80
C PRO A 61 -14.18 -19.71 8.21
N PHE A 62 -14.52 -18.55 8.80
CA PHE A 62 -13.96 -17.99 10.05
C PHE A 62 -12.49 -17.54 9.98
N MET A 63 -11.59 -18.32 9.36
CA MET A 63 -10.17 -17.95 9.25
C MET A 63 -9.95 -16.78 8.29
N GLY A 64 -10.71 -16.75 7.20
CA GLY A 64 -10.64 -15.68 6.21
C GLY A 64 -10.98 -14.30 6.77
N ASP A 65 -11.95 -14.21 7.68
CA ASP A 65 -12.37 -12.94 8.30
C ASP A 65 -11.26 -12.37 9.19
N ILE A 66 -10.62 -13.21 10.00
CA ILE A 66 -9.51 -12.81 10.88
C ILE A 66 -8.33 -12.28 10.05
N LEU A 67 -7.95 -13.01 9.00
CA LEU A 67 -6.86 -12.60 8.10
C LEU A 67 -7.19 -11.29 7.37
N TRP A 68 -8.44 -11.15 6.90
CA TRP A 68 -8.88 -9.95 6.21
C TRP A 68 -8.86 -8.73 7.12
N GLU A 69 -9.36 -8.84 8.35
CA GLU A 69 -9.30 -7.74 9.33
C GLU A 69 -7.86 -7.30 9.57
N HIS A 70 -6.92 -8.24 9.71
CA HIS A 70 -5.51 -7.92 9.88
C HIS A 70 -4.92 -7.20 8.67
N LEU A 71 -5.28 -7.64 7.46
CA LEU A 71 -4.87 -6.98 6.22
C LEU A 71 -5.43 -5.56 6.12
N GLU A 72 -6.69 -5.33 6.52
CA GLU A 72 -7.28 -3.98 6.55
C GLU A 72 -6.56 -3.05 7.51
N ILE A 73 -6.18 -3.53 8.70
CA ILE A 73 -5.40 -2.76 9.66
C ILE A 73 -4.06 -2.34 9.03
N LEU A 74 -3.35 -3.28 8.38
CA LEU A 74 -2.09 -2.99 7.71
C LEU A 74 -2.24 -2.00 6.56
N GLN A 75 -3.34 -2.09 5.80
CA GLN A 75 -3.66 -1.13 4.75
C GLN A 75 -3.90 0.27 5.33
N LYS A 76 -4.67 0.38 6.41
CA LYS A 76 -4.94 1.67 7.10
C LYS A 76 -3.67 2.29 7.67
N VAL A 77 -2.83 1.49 8.33
CA VAL A 77 -1.54 1.96 8.90
C VAL A 77 -0.59 2.42 7.79
N GLY A 78 -0.48 1.64 6.71
CA GLY A 78 0.34 2.01 5.56
C GLY A 78 -0.13 3.28 4.87
N ALA A 79 -1.44 3.38 4.59
CA ALA A 79 -2.05 4.56 3.98
C ALA A 79 -1.88 5.81 4.84
N LEU A 80 -2.05 5.70 6.17
CA LEU A 80 -1.85 6.83 7.08
C LEU A 80 -0.41 7.34 7.02
N ARG A 81 0.60 6.45 7.01
CA ARG A 81 2.01 6.86 6.91
C ARG A 81 2.31 7.55 5.58
N LEU A 82 1.75 7.06 4.47
CA LEU A 82 1.91 7.73 3.17
C LEU A 82 1.23 9.10 3.16
N ALA A 83 0.03 9.22 3.73
CA ALA A 83 -0.67 10.50 3.84
C ALA A 83 0.12 11.49 4.70
N THR A 84 0.69 11.07 5.83
CA THR A 84 1.54 11.93 6.67
C THR A 84 2.80 12.40 5.94
N LEU A 85 3.42 11.55 5.11
CA LEU A 85 4.60 11.94 4.31
C LEU A 85 4.23 12.87 3.14
N VAL A 86 3.08 12.64 2.50
CA VAL A 86 2.57 13.50 1.41
C VAL A 86 2.14 14.87 1.93
N SER A 87 1.45 14.92 3.08
CA SER A 87 1.02 16.20 3.67
C SER A 87 2.20 17.06 4.15
N GLY A 88 3.40 16.50 4.30
CA GLY A 88 4.63 17.26 4.56
C GLY A 88 5.27 17.89 3.31
N ALA A 89 4.86 17.48 2.10
CA ALA A 89 5.49 17.87 0.83
C ALA A 89 4.66 18.86 -0.01
N GLU A 90 3.44 19.21 0.39
CA GLU A 90 2.52 20.04 -0.41
C GLU A 90 2.44 21.51 0.06
N ASN A 91 3.58 22.15 0.37
CA ASN A 91 3.64 23.58 0.71
C ASN A 91 4.55 24.42 -0.22
N ASP A 92 4.99 23.92 -1.38
CA ASP A 92 5.84 24.71 -2.28
C ASP A 92 5.52 24.46 -3.77
N VAL A 93 4.34 24.88 -4.25
CA VAL A 93 4.16 25.26 -5.66
C VAL A 93 2.89 26.10 -5.88
N THR A 94 2.82 27.31 -5.33
CA THR A 94 1.99 28.37 -5.94
C THR A 94 2.61 29.73 -5.69
N SER A 95 3.82 29.95 -6.21
CA SER A 95 4.22 31.30 -6.57
C SER A 95 3.63 31.59 -7.95
N PRO A 96 2.80 32.64 -8.14
CA PRO A 96 2.38 33.05 -9.47
C PRO A 96 3.61 33.47 -10.29
N PRO A 97 3.69 33.11 -11.58
CA PRO A 97 4.79 33.54 -12.44
C PRO A 97 4.79 35.06 -12.52
N THR A 98 5.92 35.66 -12.14
CA THR A 98 6.21 37.06 -12.39
C THR A 98 6.14 37.31 -13.90
N PRO A 99 5.48 38.39 -14.38
CA PRO A 99 5.56 38.77 -15.78
C PRO A 99 6.95 39.33 -16.05
N SER A 100 7.86 38.48 -16.53
CA SER A 100 9.16 38.93 -17.03
C SER A 100 8.97 39.69 -18.34
N ARG A 101 9.40 40.96 -18.32
CA ARG A 101 9.45 41.90 -19.44
C ARG A 101 10.40 41.40 -20.53
N ASP A 102 9.87 40.77 -21.58
CA ASP A 102 10.62 40.57 -22.81
C ASP A 102 10.49 41.81 -23.72
N ASN A 103 11.63 42.47 -23.82
CA ASN A 103 11.98 43.62 -24.63
C ASN A 103 12.25 43.20 -26.09
N THR A 104 11.19 43.09 -26.89
CA THR A 104 11.27 42.95 -28.36
C THR A 104 10.77 44.20 -29.08
N TRP A 105 11.66 45.15 -29.36
CA TRP A 105 11.49 46.13 -30.46
C TRP A 105 12.77 46.33 -31.28
N GLY A 106 13.59 45.28 -31.41
CA GLY A 106 14.48 45.14 -32.56
C GLY A 106 13.74 44.38 -33.66
N HIS A 107 13.84 44.84 -34.92
CA HIS A 107 13.25 44.27 -36.14
C HIS A 107 11.92 44.86 -36.65
N ARG A 108 11.97 46.13 -37.08
CA ARG A 108 11.49 46.55 -38.41
C ARG A 108 12.65 47.35 -39.01
N GLY A 109 13.26 47.03 -40.14
CA GLY A 109 12.67 46.57 -41.40
C GLY A 109 12.51 47.80 -42.30
N TRP A 110 13.57 48.09 -43.07
CA TRP A 110 13.74 48.98 -44.23
C TRP A 110 12.70 50.08 -44.49
#